data_AF-A0A939WFY7-F1
#
_entry.id   AF-A0A939WFY7-F1
#
_cell.length_a   1.000
_cell.length_b   1.000
_cell.length_c   1.000
_cell.angle_alpha   90.00
_cell.angle_beta   90.00
_cell.angle_gamma   90.00
#
_symmetry.space_group_name_H-M   'P 1'
#
loop_
_entity.id
_entity.type
_entity.pdbx_description
1 polymer ?
#
loop_
_entity_poly.entity_id
_entity_poly.type
_entity_poly.pdbx_seq_one_letter_code
_entity_poly.pdbx_strand_id
1 'polypeptide(L)'
;MDSVYEDVRRILENRRIRSEIQSRETADRILEEYPAVRSVEDEIDQLEMERMTLAIRGANTEDLENKIREAREKKAQVLKECHITPEDFMPKPFCRICGDTGYVSKTDRDGKEETTICECVRSLLAPVMLRRSGVERYPEYAFEKGKKDFYADSPVLAALYERLLVLSKKETVPNLVFYGCPGKGKTFLAASVARQYAMQGRSSLVMRLPDFQELAMEHRKALQAFYLAPQKERDIEERFAYLSEADLLVLDDLGVEPRTANSEADLLSLVDRRLLTGKVTIITTNYDTESLRERYGGRFFDRIDRSFKRICFREEKKS
;
A
#
# COMPACT_ATOMS: atom_id res chain seq x y z
N MET A 1 -6.21 -9.68 -5.30
CA MET A 1 -5.17 -8.73 -4.82
C MET A 1 -3.83 -9.41 -4.55
N ASP A 2 -3.83 -10.72 -4.27
CA ASP A 2 -2.66 -11.46 -3.81
C ASP A 2 -1.48 -11.50 -4.80
N SER A 3 -1.74 -11.59 -6.10
CA SER A 3 -0.68 -11.60 -7.12
C SER A 3 0.22 -10.35 -7.11
N VAL A 4 -0.34 -9.16 -6.80
CA VAL A 4 0.46 -7.92 -6.75
C VAL A 4 1.36 -7.91 -5.52
N TYR A 5 0.86 -8.38 -4.38
CA TYR A 5 1.67 -8.50 -3.16
C TYR A 5 2.75 -9.58 -3.30
N GLU A 6 2.45 -10.66 -4.02
CA GLU A 6 3.43 -11.70 -4.35
C GLU A 6 4.57 -11.17 -5.23
N ASP A 7 4.26 -10.36 -6.24
CA ASP A 7 5.28 -9.68 -7.05
C ASP A 7 6.17 -8.76 -6.20
N VAL A 8 5.58 -8.00 -5.28
CA VAL A 8 6.38 -7.14 -4.38
C VAL A 8 7.24 -7.97 -3.45
N ARG A 9 6.75 -9.08 -2.91
CA ARG A 9 7.55 -10.02 -2.09
C ARG A 9 8.75 -10.52 -2.89
N ARG A 10 8.55 -10.94 -4.14
CA ARG A 10 9.63 -11.37 -5.03
C ARG A 10 10.65 -10.26 -5.29
N ILE A 11 10.22 -8.99 -5.41
CA ILE A 11 11.15 -7.86 -5.56
C ILE A 11 12.01 -7.69 -4.29
N LEU A 12 11.40 -7.78 -3.10
CA LEU A 12 12.11 -7.66 -1.83
C LEU A 12 13.10 -8.80 -1.61
N GLU A 13 12.71 -10.04 -1.93
CA GLU A 13 13.57 -11.21 -1.86
C GLU A 13 14.78 -11.07 -2.79
N ASN A 14 14.57 -10.63 -4.03
CA ASN A 14 15.65 -10.36 -4.97
C ASN A 14 16.61 -9.26 -4.49
N ARG A 15 16.11 -8.24 -3.79
CA ARG A 15 16.97 -7.20 -3.17
C ARG A 15 17.89 -7.82 -2.13
N ARG A 16 17.35 -8.65 -1.25
CA ARG A 16 18.13 -9.34 -0.21
C ARG A 16 19.21 -10.24 -0.82
N ILE A 17 18.86 -11.07 -1.80
CA ILE A 17 19.81 -11.95 -2.49
C ILE A 17 20.93 -11.12 -3.14
N ARG A 18 20.59 -9.99 -3.80
CA ARG A 18 21.60 -9.11 -4.40
C ARG A 18 22.53 -8.48 -3.36
N SER A 19 22.00 -8.04 -2.22
CA SER A 19 22.81 -7.50 -1.13
C SER A 19 23.78 -8.55 -0.57
N GLU A 20 23.34 -9.82 -0.47
CA GLU A 20 24.21 -10.93 -0.03
C GLU A 20 25.33 -11.21 -1.05
N ILE A 21 25.00 -11.24 -2.34
CA ILE A 21 26.00 -11.42 -3.42
C ILE A 21 27.02 -10.27 -3.38
N GLN A 22 26.56 -9.02 -3.35
CA GLN A 22 27.45 -7.84 -3.30
C GLN A 22 28.33 -7.82 -2.05
N SER A 23 27.83 -8.34 -0.94
CA SER A 23 28.61 -8.49 0.30
C SER A 23 29.77 -9.46 0.13
N ARG A 24 29.52 -10.60 -0.52
CA ARG A 24 30.56 -11.60 -0.81
C ARG A 24 31.59 -11.05 -1.78
N GLU A 25 31.16 -10.43 -2.87
CA GLU A 25 32.06 -9.78 -3.83
C GLU A 25 32.91 -8.68 -3.16
N THR A 26 32.33 -7.94 -2.21
CA THR A 26 33.07 -6.92 -1.45
C THR A 26 34.06 -7.54 -0.50
N ALA A 27 33.71 -8.63 0.18
CA ALA A 27 34.62 -9.38 1.04
C ALA A 27 35.82 -9.93 0.24
N ASP A 28 35.56 -10.56 -0.91
CA ASP A 28 36.61 -11.09 -1.79
C ASP A 28 37.58 -9.98 -2.23
N ARG A 29 37.03 -8.84 -2.67
CA ARG A 29 37.83 -7.67 -3.04
C ARG A 29 38.66 -7.12 -1.88
N ILE A 30 38.11 -7.09 -0.66
CA ILE A 30 38.87 -6.68 0.54
C ILE A 30 40.05 -7.65 0.76
N LEU A 31 39.82 -8.95 0.63
CA LEU A 31 40.89 -9.95 0.81
C LEU A 31 41.96 -9.87 -0.29
N GLU A 32 41.59 -9.44 -1.50
CA GLU A 32 42.54 -9.17 -2.59
C GLU A 32 43.35 -7.89 -2.37
N GLU A 33 42.71 -6.81 -1.95
CA GLU A 33 43.35 -5.49 -1.76
C GLU A 33 44.21 -5.44 -0.48
N TYR A 34 43.86 -6.23 0.54
CA TYR A 34 44.55 -6.28 1.83
C TYR A 34 45.07 -7.69 2.15
N PRO A 35 46.21 -8.12 1.56
CA PRO A 35 46.80 -9.44 1.79
C PRO A 35 47.10 -9.76 3.26
N ALA A 36 47.36 -8.73 4.07
CA ALA A 36 47.55 -8.89 5.52
C ALA A 36 46.27 -9.37 6.23
N VAL A 37 45.10 -8.91 5.79
CA VAL A 37 43.79 -9.38 6.31
C VAL A 37 43.59 -10.83 5.91
N ARG A 38 43.81 -11.16 4.63
CA ARG A 38 43.72 -12.52 4.11
C ARG A 38 44.64 -13.51 4.82
N SER A 39 45.90 -13.12 5.07
CA SER A 39 46.85 -13.99 5.76
C SER A 39 46.39 -14.38 7.17
N VAL A 40 45.73 -13.48 7.89
CA VAL A 40 45.22 -13.78 9.25
C VAL A 40 43.91 -14.56 9.18
N GLU A 41 43.08 -14.31 8.15
CA GLU A 41 41.88 -15.11 7.87
C GLU A 41 42.24 -16.58 7.60
N ASP A 42 43.20 -16.83 6.71
CA ASP A 42 43.69 -18.16 6.37
C ASP A 42 44.33 -18.86 7.60
N GLU A 43 45.04 -18.10 8.45
CA GLU A 43 45.62 -18.59 9.71
C GLU A 43 44.53 -19.07 10.69
N ILE A 44 43.44 -18.31 10.83
CA ILE A 44 42.30 -18.67 11.68
C ILE A 44 41.61 -19.92 11.13
N ASP A 45 41.31 -19.96 9.83
CA ASP A 45 40.60 -21.08 9.19
C ASP A 45 41.38 -22.39 9.34
N GLN A 46 42.71 -22.34 9.19
CA GLN A 46 43.57 -23.51 9.40
C GLN A 46 43.50 -24.01 10.86
N LEU A 47 43.65 -23.10 11.83
CA LEU A 47 43.58 -23.46 13.25
C LEU A 47 42.20 -24.00 13.65
N GLU A 48 41.12 -23.46 13.07
CA GLU A 48 39.75 -23.95 13.32
C GLU A 48 39.53 -25.36 12.74
N MET A 49 40.04 -25.66 11.55
CA MET A 49 40.00 -27.01 10.97
C MET A 49 40.80 -28.03 11.80
N GLU A 50 42.00 -27.64 12.25
CA GLU A 50 42.83 -28.49 13.13
C GLU A 50 42.10 -28.76 14.45
N ARG A 51 41.49 -27.72 15.05
CA ARG A 51 40.71 -27.85 16.30
C ARG A 51 39.52 -28.78 16.12
N MET A 52 38.75 -28.63 15.05
CA MET A 52 37.61 -29.49 14.75
C MET A 52 38.03 -30.96 14.62
N THR A 53 39.15 -31.21 13.95
CA THR A 53 39.71 -32.57 13.76
C THR A 53 40.13 -33.21 15.09
N LEU A 54 40.79 -32.45 15.98
CA LEU A 54 41.17 -32.90 17.32
C LEU A 54 39.95 -33.15 18.21
N ALA A 55 38.94 -32.28 18.16
CA ALA A 55 37.72 -32.42 18.92
C ALA A 55 36.94 -33.70 18.56
N ILE A 56 36.84 -34.03 17.26
CA ILE A 56 36.23 -35.29 16.80
C ILE A 56 36.95 -36.52 17.36
N ARG A 57 38.27 -36.43 17.54
CA ARG A 57 39.10 -37.49 18.13
C ARG A 57 39.05 -37.53 19.67
N GLY A 58 38.27 -36.64 20.30
CA GLY A 58 38.16 -36.54 21.77
C GLY A 58 39.44 -36.05 22.46
N ALA A 59 40.32 -35.36 21.73
CA ALA A 59 41.58 -34.84 22.26
C ALA A 59 41.41 -33.42 22.84
N ASN A 60 42.37 -32.98 23.65
CA ASN A 60 42.39 -31.63 24.22
C ASN A 60 42.58 -30.57 23.11
N THR A 61 41.76 -29.52 23.13
CA THR A 61 41.75 -28.40 22.18
C THR A 61 42.20 -27.06 22.77
N GLU A 62 42.54 -26.99 24.08
CA GLU A 62 42.85 -25.73 24.79
C GLU A 62 43.98 -24.92 24.13
N ASP A 63 45.04 -25.59 23.67
CA ASP A 63 46.17 -24.92 22.99
C ASP A 63 45.72 -24.25 21.69
N LEU A 64 44.89 -24.93 20.89
CA LEU A 64 44.34 -24.38 19.65
C LEU A 64 43.32 -23.28 19.92
N GLU A 65 42.53 -23.39 20.98
CA GLU A 65 41.61 -22.32 21.39
C GLU A 65 42.34 -21.03 21.76
N ASN A 66 43.48 -21.13 22.44
CA ASN A 66 44.33 -19.99 22.74
C ASN A 66 44.94 -19.38 21.46
N LYS A 67 45.47 -20.21 20.56
CA LYS A 67 46.01 -19.75 19.27
C LYS A 67 44.95 -19.07 18.39
N ILE A 68 43.73 -19.62 18.34
CA ILE A 68 42.61 -19.01 17.61
C ILE A 68 42.25 -17.64 18.22
N ARG A 69 42.27 -17.52 19.56
CA ARG A 69 42.02 -16.24 20.23
C ARG A 69 43.08 -15.20 19.85
N GLU A 70 44.36 -15.55 19.92
CA GLU A 70 45.47 -14.67 19.52
C GLU A 70 45.38 -14.25 18.04
N ALA A 71 45.06 -15.19 17.15
CA ALA A 71 44.87 -14.90 15.72
C ALA A 71 43.66 -13.98 15.49
N ARG A 72 42.56 -14.13 16.23
CA ARG A 72 41.40 -13.22 16.17
C ARG A 72 41.73 -11.81 16.67
N GLU A 73 42.55 -11.69 17.72
CA GLU A 73 43.03 -10.40 18.22
C GLU A 73 43.93 -9.71 17.17
N LYS A 74 44.82 -10.47 16.53
CA LYS A 74 45.64 -10.01 15.40
C LYS A 74 44.76 -9.56 14.23
N LYS A 75 43.70 -10.31 13.87
CA LYS A 75 42.75 -9.92 12.81
C LYS A 75 42.09 -8.59 13.14
N ALA A 76 41.62 -8.40 14.36
CA ALA A 76 41.00 -7.16 14.79
C ALA A 76 41.97 -5.97 14.69
N GLN A 77 43.24 -6.16 15.06
CA GLN A 77 44.27 -5.13 14.94
C GLN A 77 44.58 -4.78 13.48
N VAL A 78 44.75 -5.78 12.60
CA VAL A 78 45.00 -5.57 11.16
C VAL A 78 43.82 -4.86 10.49
N LEU A 79 42.59 -5.28 10.78
CA LEU A 79 41.38 -4.60 10.26
C LEU A 79 41.35 -3.13 10.68
N LYS A 80 41.71 -2.82 11.92
CA LYS A 80 41.77 -1.44 12.44
C LYS A 80 42.82 -0.60 11.72
N GLU A 81 44.01 -1.16 11.46
CA GLU A 81 45.09 -0.49 10.72
C GLU A 81 44.70 -0.23 9.26
N CYS A 82 43.97 -1.15 8.64
CA CYS A 82 43.43 -1.00 7.29
C CYS A 82 42.17 -0.12 7.22
N HIS A 83 41.66 0.39 8.35
CA HIS A 83 40.40 1.15 8.43
C HIS A 83 39.17 0.36 7.93
N ILE A 84 39.19 -0.96 8.10
CA ILE A 84 38.10 -1.86 7.70
C ILE A 84 37.29 -2.24 8.93
N THR A 85 35.98 -2.20 8.80
CA THR A 85 35.04 -2.51 9.87
C THR A 85 34.27 -3.80 9.60
N PRO A 86 33.71 -4.47 10.63
CA PRO A 86 32.81 -5.60 10.40
C PRO A 86 31.62 -5.27 9.48
N GLU A 87 31.15 -4.01 9.47
CA GLU A 87 30.07 -3.54 8.60
C GLU A 87 30.42 -3.59 7.11
N ASP A 88 31.71 -3.55 6.74
CA ASP A 88 32.16 -3.64 5.36
C ASP A 88 31.94 -5.05 4.76
N PHE A 89 31.85 -6.06 5.63
CA PHE A 89 31.56 -7.44 5.25
C PHE A 89 30.07 -7.80 5.36
N MET A 90 29.23 -6.88 5.85
CA MET A 90 27.80 -7.12 6.04
C MET A 90 26.99 -6.75 4.80
N PRO A 91 25.95 -7.53 4.44
CA PRO A 91 25.05 -7.18 3.35
C PRO A 91 24.38 -5.83 3.61
N LYS A 92 24.58 -4.88 2.69
CA LYS A 92 23.96 -3.55 2.78
C LYS A 92 22.56 -3.62 2.15
N PRO A 93 21.47 -3.53 2.95
CA PRO A 93 20.12 -3.64 2.41
C PRO A 93 19.80 -2.44 1.51
N PHE A 94 18.93 -2.66 0.53
CA PHE A 94 18.42 -1.59 -0.33
C PHE A 94 17.55 -0.62 0.45
N CYS A 95 16.72 -1.13 1.37
CA CYS A 95 15.93 -0.32 2.29
C CYS A 95 16.52 -0.33 3.69
N ARG A 96 17.11 0.80 4.10
CA ARG A 96 17.67 1.00 5.46
C ARG A 96 16.61 1.03 6.56
N ILE A 97 15.33 1.20 6.22
CA ILE A 97 14.24 1.31 7.21
C ILE A 97 13.78 -0.08 7.65
N CYS A 98 13.55 -1.00 6.70
CA CYS A 98 13.02 -2.33 7.01
C CYS A 98 14.04 -3.47 6.79
N GLY A 99 15.27 -3.17 6.35
CA GLY A 99 16.25 -4.19 6.01
C GLY A 99 15.77 -5.13 4.89
N ASP A 100 15.03 -4.58 3.92
CA ASP A 100 14.36 -5.31 2.83
C ASP A 100 13.29 -6.34 3.26
N THR A 101 12.89 -6.39 4.52
CA THR A 101 11.76 -7.23 4.96
C THR A 101 10.41 -6.73 4.46
N GLY A 102 10.30 -5.44 4.17
CA GLY A 102 9.07 -4.77 3.75
C GLY A 102 8.13 -4.39 4.91
N TYR A 103 8.50 -4.66 6.17
CA TYR A 103 7.69 -4.35 7.35
C TYR A 103 8.47 -3.55 8.39
N VAL A 104 7.76 -2.76 9.19
CA VAL A 104 8.29 -1.98 10.30
C VAL A 104 7.41 -2.22 11.52
N SER A 105 8.02 -2.71 12.59
CA SER A 105 7.34 -2.87 13.89
C SER A 105 7.58 -1.65 14.76
N LYS A 106 6.54 -1.17 15.43
CA LYS A 106 6.61 -0.13 16.45
C LYS A 106 5.93 -0.61 17.71
N THR A 107 6.58 -0.42 18.84
CA THR A 107 5.98 -0.67 20.15
C THR A 107 5.27 0.59 20.60
N ASP A 108 3.98 0.49 20.93
CA ASP A 108 3.24 1.59 21.53
C ASP A 108 3.63 1.80 23.01
N ARG A 109 3.06 2.83 23.64
CA ARG A 109 3.35 3.17 25.05
C ARG A 109 2.87 2.09 26.02
N ASP A 110 1.94 1.24 25.59
CA ASP A 110 1.34 0.16 26.38
C ASP A 110 2.06 -1.18 26.17
N GLY A 111 3.17 -1.18 25.43
CA GLY A 111 4.00 -2.36 25.16
C GLY A 111 3.48 -3.26 24.05
N LYS A 112 2.46 -2.84 23.30
CA LYS A 112 1.91 -3.60 22.17
C LYS A 112 2.72 -3.33 20.91
N GLU A 113 3.16 -4.39 20.25
CA GLU A 113 3.82 -4.28 18.95
C GLU A 113 2.79 -4.16 17.83
N GLU A 114 2.92 -3.11 17.03
CA GLU A 114 2.17 -2.91 15.79
C GLU A 114 3.13 -3.03 14.61
N THR A 115 2.92 -4.04 13.77
CA THR A 115 3.67 -4.22 12.52
C THR A 115 2.92 -3.58 11.36
N THR A 116 3.59 -2.69 10.64
CA THR A 116 3.05 -1.99 9.48
C THR A 116 3.92 -2.21 8.25
N ILE A 117 3.32 -2.07 7.07
CA ILE A 117 4.06 -2.15 5.80
C ILE A 117 4.99 -0.93 5.66
N CYS A 118 6.25 -1.19 5.30
CA CYS A 118 7.27 -0.17 5.09
C CYS A 118 6.95 0.72 3.88
N GLU A 119 7.42 1.97 3.93
CA GLU A 119 7.27 2.93 2.82
C GLU A 119 7.84 2.42 1.50
N CYS A 120 8.95 1.66 1.51
CA CYS A 120 9.51 1.09 0.29
C CYS A 120 8.55 0.15 -0.44
N VAL A 121 7.71 -0.59 0.30
CA VAL A 121 6.65 -1.44 -0.26
C VAL A 121 5.52 -0.59 -0.79
N ARG A 122 5.13 0.47 -0.07
CA ARG A 122 4.13 1.44 -0.56
C ARG A 122 4.56 2.05 -1.90
N SER A 123 5.84 2.43 -2.03
CA SER A 123 6.40 2.96 -3.28
C SER A 123 6.37 1.94 -4.42
N LEU A 124 6.60 0.65 -4.13
CA LEU A 124 6.50 -0.42 -5.12
C LEU A 124 5.05 -0.70 -5.55
N LEU A 125 4.10 -0.59 -4.62
CA LEU A 125 2.68 -0.79 -4.89
C LEU A 125 2.04 0.40 -5.62
N ALA A 126 2.51 1.62 -5.35
CA ALA A 126 1.85 2.84 -5.83
C ALA A 126 1.60 2.89 -7.35
N PRO A 127 2.55 2.54 -8.23
CA PRO A 127 2.30 2.51 -9.68
C PRO A 127 1.20 1.52 -10.08
N VAL A 128 1.12 0.37 -9.41
CA VAL A 128 0.10 -0.65 -9.67
C VAL A 128 -1.26 -0.19 -9.19
N MET A 129 -1.32 0.39 -7.98
CA MET A 129 -2.56 0.91 -7.40
C MET A 129 -3.10 2.09 -8.20
N LEU A 130 -2.23 2.97 -8.70
CA LEU A 130 -2.64 4.08 -9.58
C LEU A 130 -3.33 3.57 -10.84
N ARG A 131 -2.72 2.61 -11.56
CA ARG A 131 -3.32 2.01 -12.77
C ARG A 131 -4.68 1.34 -12.50
N ARG A 132 -4.82 0.67 -11.35
CA ARG A 132 -6.07 -0.01 -10.97
C ARG A 132 -7.14 0.93 -10.43
N SER A 133 -6.79 2.15 -10.05
CA SER A 133 -7.71 3.06 -9.36
C SER A 133 -8.68 3.82 -10.24
N GLY A 134 -8.52 3.80 -11.56
CA GLY A 134 -9.37 4.57 -12.47
C GLY A 134 -9.16 6.09 -12.41
N VAL A 135 -8.26 6.59 -11.54
CA VAL A 135 -7.92 8.03 -11.44
C VAL A 135 -7.21 8.58 -12.67
N GLU A 136 -6.74 7.71 -13.57
CA GLU A 136 -6.19 8.12 -14.88
C GLU A 136 -7.22 8.85 -15.75
N ARG A 137 -8.51 8.61 -15.53
CA ARG A 137 -9.62 9.38 -16.15
C ARG A 137 -9.69 10.82 -15.64
N TYR A 138 -8.99 11.12 -14.55
CA TYR A 138 -8.95 12.40 -13.86
C TYR A 138 -7.49 12.85 -13.62
N PRO A 139 -6.68 13.03 -14.68
CA PRO A 139 -5.23 13.22 -14.56
C PRO A 139 -4.83 14.51 -13.83
N GLU A 140 -5.72 15.49 -13.81
CA GLU A 140 -5.54 16.77 -13.11
C GLU A 140 -6.09 16.77 -11.67
N TYR A 141 -6.73 15.68 -11.23
CA TYR A 141 -7.38 15.63 -9.92
C TYR A 141 -6.41 15.07 -8.89
N ALA A 142 -5.61 15.97 -8.32
CA ALA A 142 -4.66 15.68 -7.27
C ALA A 142 -4.62 16.85 -6.26
N PHE A 143 -4.30 16.54 -4.99
CA PHE A 143 -4.09 17.58 -4.00
C PHE A 143 -2.95 18.54 -4.41
N GLU A 144 -1.84 18.01 -4.89
CA GLU A 144 -0.64 18.78 -5.28
C GLU A 144 -0.87 19.74 -6.46
N LYS A 145 -1.81 19.43 -7.35
CA LYS A 145 -2.14 20.24 -8.53
C LYS A 145 -3.09 21.42 -8.23
N GLY A 146 -3.25 21.76 -6.94
CA GLY A 146 -3.72 23.08 -6.54
C GLY A 146 -5.17 23.37 -6.94
N LYS A 147 -6.09 22.97 -6.08
CA LYS A 147 -7.43 23.56 -6.00
C LYS A 147 -7.78 23.97 -4.57
N LYS A 148 -6.78 24.24 -3.72
CA LYS A 148 -7.05 24.92 -2.46
C LYS A 148 -7.74 26.26 -2.73
N ASP A 149 -7.27 26.99 -3.73
CA ASP A 149 -7.87 28.25 -4.18
C ASP A 149 -9.26 28.07 -4.80
N PHE A 150 -9.54 26.90 -5.38
CA PHE A 150 -10.88 26.57 -5.89
C PHE A 150 -11.94 26.53 -4.79
N TYR A 151 -11.54 26.29 -3.54
CA TYR A 151 -12.41 26.36 -2.37
C TYR A 151 -12.21 27.63 -1.54
N ALA A 152 -11.46 28.64 -2.03
CA ALA A 152 -11.17 29.86 -1.28
C ALA A 152 -12.44 30.61 -0.86
N ASP A 153 -13.48 30.57 -1.69
CA ASP A 153 -14.77 31.21 -1.42
C ASP A 153 -15.62 30.46 -0.38
N SER A 154 -15.19 29.28 0.08
CA SER A 154 -15.89 28.49 1.10
C SER A 154 -14.90 28.01 2.17
N PRO A 155 -14.83 28.69 3.33
CA PRO A 155 -13.97 28.27 4.45
C PRO A 155 -14.22 26.82 4.88
N VAL A 156 -15.47 26.36 4.80
CA VAL A 156 -15.88 24.99 5.12
C VAL A 156 -15.26 23.98 4.16
N LEU A 157 -15.34 24.22 2.84
CA LEU A 157 -14.77 23.32 1.84
C LEU A 157 -13.23 23.37 1.83
N ALA A 158 -12.63 24.54 2.09
CA ALA A 158 -11.19 24.67 2.25
C ALA A 158 -10.68 23.87 3.47
N ALA A 159 -11.36 23.97 4.61
CA ALA A 159 -11.04 23.18 5.79
C ALA A 159 -11.23 21.67 5.55
N LEU A 160 -12.29 21.28 4.83
CA LEU A 160 -12.52 19.90 4.44
C LEU A 160 -11.40 19.37 3.53
N TYR A 161 -10.97 20.15 2.54
CA TYR A 161 -9.87 19.79 1.65
C TYR A 161 -8.59 19.47 2.44
N GLU A 162 -8.20 20.37 3.36
CA GLU A 162 -7.02 20.17 4.22
C GLU A 162 -7.19 18.95 5.13
N ARG A 163 -8.38 18.77 5.72
CA ARG A 163 -8.66 17.62 6.57
C ARG A 163 -8.56 16.31 5.79
N LEU A 164 -9.11 16.25 4.58
CA LEU A 164 -9.06 15.05 3.73
C LEU A 164 -7.66 14.78 3.21
N LEU A 165 -6.85 15.80 2.93
CA LEU A 165 -5.43 15.63 2.60
C LEU A 165 -4.67 14.97 3.75
N VAL A 166 -4.88 15.43 4.98
CA VAL A 166 -4.23 14.84 6.17
C VAL A 166 -4.73 13.42 6.43
N LEU A 167 -6.05 13.21 6.43
CA LEU A 167 -6.66 11.90 6.69
C LEU A 167 -6.24 10.88 5.64
N SER A 168 -6.29 11.24 4.36
CA SER A 168 -5.89 10.33 3.28
C SER A 168 -4.41 9.96 3.32
N LYS A 169 -3.56 10.76 4.00
CA LYS A 169 -2.14 10.46 4.18
C LYS A 169 -1.81 9.62 5.42
N LYS A 170 -2.55 9.81 6.51
CA LYS A 170 -2.14 9.28 7.82
C LYS A 170 -3.14 8.30 8.43
N GLU A 171 -4.40 8.38 8.03
CA GLU A 171 -5.51 7.70 8.69
C GLU A 171 -6.50 7.14 7.64
N THR A 172 -7.67 6.72 8.12
CA THR A 172 -8.78 6.29 7.26
C THR A 172 -9.78 7.43 7.13
N VAL A 173 -10.22 7.69 5.90
CA VAL A 173 -11.25 8.69 5.60
C VAL A 173 -12.61 8.08 5.99
N PRO A 174 -13.55 8.82 6.60
CA PRO A 174 -14.87 8.28 6.87
C PRO A 174 -15.65 8.01 5.57
N ASN A 175 -16.77 7.29 5.66
CA ASN A 175 -17.73 7.23 4.55
C ASN A 175 -18.36 8.61 4.32
N LEU A 176 -18.38 9.09 3.07
CA LEU A 176 -18.77 10.45 2.72
C LEU A 176 -19.77 10.47 1.58
N VAL A 177 -20.73 11.41 1.64
CA VAL A 177 -21.54 11.79 0.49
C VAL A 177 -21.34 13.27 0.20
N PHE A 178 -20.78 13.56 -0.97
CA PHE A 178 -20.64 14.91 -1.51
C PHE A 178 -21.86 15.21 -2.38
N TYR A 179 -22.69 16.15 -1.95
CA TYR A 179 -23.91 16.51 -2.67
C TYR A 179 -23.98 18.02 -2.91
N GLY A 180 -24.64 18.47 -3.98
CA GLY A 180 -24.76 19.90 -4.31
C GLY A 180 -24.62 20.18 -5.79
N CYS A 181 -24.47 21.47 -6.16
CA CYS A 181 -24.50 21.88 -7.57
C CYS A 181 -23.32 21.31 -8.38
N PRO A 182 -23.51 21.06 -9.69
CA PRO A 182 -22.41 20.68 -10.57
C PRO A 182 -21.33 21.76 -10.61
N GLY A 183 -20.10 21.38 -10.95
CA GLY A 183 -18.99 22.34 -11.09
C GLY A 183 -18.42 22.88 -9.77
N LYS A 184 -18.88 22.40 -8.59
CA LYS A 184 -18.34 22.80 -7.27
C LYS A 184 -17.20 21.92 -6.76
N GLY A 185 -16.64 21.04 -7.59
CA GLY A 185 -15.43 20.26 -7.27
C GLY A 185 -15.65 19.00 -6.42
N LYS A 186 -16.86 18.44 -6.36
CA LYS A 186 -17.14 17.18 -5.65
C LYS A 186 -16.26 16.03 -6.16
N THR A 187 -16.30 15.77 -7.46
CA THR A 187 -15.50 14.73 -8.14
C THR A 187 -14.01 15.00 -8.00
N PHE A 188 -13.59 16.27 -8.09
CA PHE A 188 -12.20 16.64 -7.88
C PHE A 188 -11.69 16.20 -6.50
N LEU A 189 -12.43 16.51 -5.43
CA LEU A 189 -12.00 16.17 -4.08
C LEU A 189 -12.02 14.65 -3.88
N ALA A 190 -13.07 13.97 -4.33
CA ALA A 190 -13.20 12.52 -4.19
C ALA A 190 -12.08 11.77 -4.94
N ALA A 191 -11.82 12.12 -6.20
CA ALA A 191 -10.75 11.52 -6.99
C ALA A 191 -9.35 11.86 -6.45
N SER A 192 -9.15 13.07 -5.90
CA SER A 192 -7.88 13.44 -5.25
C SER A 192 -7.60 12.58 -4.01
N VAL A 193 -8.63 12.26 -3.22
CA VAL A 193 -8.50 11.32 -2.10
C VAL A 193 -8.15 9.91 -2.60
N ALA A 194 -8.82 9.41 -3.64
CA ALA A 194 -8.50 8.12 -4.25
C ALA A 194 -7.06 8.07 -4.77
N ARG A 195 -6.62 9.11 -5.50
CA ARG A 195 -5.25 9.23 -5.99
C ARG A 195 -4.24 9.21 -4.84
N GLN A 196 -4.52 9.91 -3.74
CA GLN A 196 -3.66 9.90 -2.56
C GLN A 196 -3.57 8.51 -1.92
N TYR A 197 -4.66 7.74 -1.85
CA TYR A 197 -4.63 6.34 -1.40
C TYR A 197 -3.73 5.49 -2.31
N ALA A 198 -3.92 5.58 -3.62
CA ALA A 198 -3.12 4.85 -4.60
C ALA A 198 -1.62 5.19 -4.51
N MET A 199 -1.27 6.47 -4.36
CA MET A 199 0.12 6.91 -4.18
C MET A 199 0.76 6.40 -2.90
N GLN A 200 -0.03 6.00 -1.91
CA GLN A 200 0.44 5.36 -0.69
C GLN A 200 0.46 3.83 -0.78
N GLY A 201 0.28 3.26 -1.97
CA GLY A 201 0.20 1.82 -2.17
C GLY A 201 -1.06 1.19 -1.57
N ARG A 202 -2.08 1.98 -1.23
CA ARG A 202 -3.40 1.49 -0.78
C ARG A 202 -4.30 1.30 -1.98
N SER A 203 -5.16 0.29 -1.91
CA SER A 203 -6.12 0.03 -2.98
C SER A 203 -7.20 1.11 -3.01
N SER A 204 -7.49 1.66 -4.18
CA SER A 204 -8.60 2.61 -4.37
C SER A 204 -9.22 2.42 -5.73
N LEU A 205 -10.47 2.83 -5.91
CA LEU A 205 -11.17 2.78 -7.19
C LEU A 205 -12.09 3.99 -7.34
N VAL A 206 -12.00 4.68 -8.47
CA VAL A 206 -12.95 5.70 -8.90
C VAL A 206 -13.74 5.16 -10.07
N MET A 207 -15.06 5.09 -9.89
CA MET A 207 -15.97 4.54 -10.88
C MET A 207 -17.22 5.40 -10.96
N ARG A 208 -17.67 5.73 -12.17
CA ARG A 208 -18.96 6.40 -12.35
C ARG A 208 -20.09 5.41 -12.20
N LEU A 209 -21.25 5.87 -11.75
CA LEU A 209 -22.36 4.95 -11.51
C LEU A 209 -22.83 4.15 -12.75
N PRO A 210 -22.87 4.71 -13.97
CA PRO A 210 -23.19 3.92 -15.17
C PRO A 210 -22.21 2.75 -15.41
N ASP A 211 -20.91 3.01 -15.21
CA ASP A 211 -19.86 1.99 -15.41
C ASP A 211 -19.99 0.86 -14.35
N PHE A 212 -20.42 1.20 -13.13
CA PHE A 212 -20.74 0.21 -12.10
C PHE A 212 -21.94 -0.65 -12.49
N GLN A 213 -23.03 -0.05 -12.98
CA GLN A 213 -24.21 -0.80 -13.38
C GLN A 213 -23.93 -1.78 -14.53
N GLU A 214 -23.13 -1.35 -15.50
CA GLU A 214 -22.67 -2.21 -16.59
C GLU A 214 -21.88 -3.41 -16.03
N LEU A 215 -20.89 -3.16 -15.17
CA LEU A 215 -20.11 -4.24 -14.55
C LEU A 215 -20.97 -5.17 -13.68
N ALA A 216 -21.94 -4.64 -12.94
CA ALA A 216 -22.88 -5.45 -12.15
C ALA A 216 -23.78 -6.31 -13.03
N MET A 217 -24.21 -5.79 -14.18
CA MET A 217 -24.96 -6.55 -15.17
C MET A 217 -24.10 -7.64 -15.83
N GLU A 218 -22.86 -7.34 -16.19
CA GLU A 218 -21.89 -8.31 -16.72
C GLU A 218 -21.63 -9.44 -15.72
N HIS A 219 -21.42 -9.10 -14.44
CA HIS A 219 -21.21 -10.06 -13.37
C HIS A 219 -22.42 -10.98 -13.18
N ARG A 220 -23.65 -10.44 -13.17
CA ARG A 220 -24.87 -11.26 -13.08
C ARG A 220 -25.04 -12.18 -14.28
N LYS A 221 -24.77 -11.69 -15.48
CA LYS A 221 -24.76 -12.54 -16.69
C LYS A 221 -23.70 -13.63 -16.59
N ALA A 222 -22.54 -13.33 -16.02
CA ALA A 222 -21.49 -14.31 -15.84
C ALA A 222 -21.90 -15.45 -14.91
N LEU A 223 -22.51 -15.12 -13.77
CA LEU A 223 -23.04 -16.12 -12.82
C LEU A 223 -24.15 -17.00 -13.41
N GLN A 224 -24.84 -16.55 -14.45
CA GLN A 224 -25.95 -17.28 -15.09
C GLN A 224 -25.55 -18.04 -16.37
N ALA A 225 -24.36 -17.75 -16.92
CA ALA A 225 -23.94 -18.33 -18.18
C ALA A 225 -23.30 -19.69 -17.97
N PHE A 226 -23.78 -20.70 -18.70
CA PHE A 226 -23.19 -22.05 -18.70
C PHE A 226 -21.92 -22.18 -19.57
N TYR A 227 -21.59 -21.17 -20.39
CA TYR A 227 -20.55 -21.25 -21.43
C TYR A 227 -19.70 -19.98 -21.58
N LEU A 228 -19.31 -19.32 -20.48
CA LEU A 228 -18.32 -18.24 -20.56
C LEU A 228 -16.90 -18.80 -20.72
N ALA A 229 -16.07 -18.11 -21.50
CA ALA A 229 -14.65 -18.41 -21.56
C ALA A 229 -14.03 -18.20 -20.16
N PRO A 230 -13.30 -19.18 -19.59
CA PRO A 230 -12.84 -19.14 -18.19
C PRO A 230 -11.98 -17.93 -17.81
N GLN A 231 -11.35 -17.26 -18.79
CA GLN A 231 -10.57 -16.04 -18.54
C GLN A 231 -11.46 -14.80 -18.40
N LYS A 232 -12.53 -14.70 -19.21
CA LYS A 232 -13.44 -13.55 -19.17
C LYS A 232 -14.26 -13.56 -17.88
N GLU A 233 -14.68 -14.73 -17.44
CA GLU A 233 -15.37 -14.91 -16.16
C GLU A 233 -14.49 -14.45 -14.99
N ARG A 234 -13.23 -14.92 -14.95
CA ARG A 234 -12.25 -14.50 -13.93
C ARG A 234 -11.99 -13.00 -13.91
N ASP A 235 -11.83 -12.34 -15.07
CA ASP A 235 -11.63 -10.88 -15.12
C ASP A 235 -12.84 -10.11 -14.55
N ILE A 236 -14.06 -10.53 -14.92
CA ILE A 236 -15.29 -9.91 -14.39
C ILE A 236 -15.38 -10.11 -12.88
N GLU A 237 -15.09 -11.32 -12.39
CA GLU A 237 -15.10 -11.63 -10.96
C GLU A 237 -14.05 -10.82 -10.19
N GLU A 238 -12.82 -10.73 -10.69
CA GLU A 238 -11.75 -9.92 -10.08
C GLU A 238 -12.12 -8.43 -10.02
N ARG A 239 -12.65 -7.87 -11.11
CA ARG A 239 -13.10 -6.47 -11.15
C ARG A 239 -14.27 -6.22 -10.21
N PHE A 240 -15.23 -7.15 -10.13
CA PHE A 240 -16.39 -7.04 -9.24
C PHE A 240 -16.02 -7.24 -7.77
N ALA A 241 -15.07 -8.13 -7.46
CA ALA A 241 -14.50 -8.28 -6.12
C ALA A 241 -13.78 -6.99 -5.67
N TYR A 242 -12.99 -6.39 -6.57
CA TYR A 242 -12.26 -5.16 -6.28
C TYR A 242 -13.17 -4.00 -5.83
N LEU A 243 -14.40 -3.91 -6.37
CA LEU A 243 -15.39 -2.92 -5.93
C LEU A 243 -15.67 -2.95 -4.43
N SER A 244 -15.61 -4.12 -3.79
CA SER A 244 -15.93 -4.25 -2.37
C SER A 244 -14.72 -4.45 -1.47
N GLU A 245 -13.60 -4.89 -2.02
CA GLU A 245 -12.39 -5.15 -1.25
C GLU A 245 -11.43 -3.96 -1.20
N ALA A 246 -11.46 -3.08 -2.22
CA ALA A 246 -10.58 -1.92 -2.26
C ALA A 246 -10.77 -1.04 -1.01
N ASP A 247 -9.68 -0.53 -0.44
CA ASP A 247 -9.67 0.26 0.79
C ASP A 247 -10.55 1.52 0.67
N LEU A 248 -10.61 2.09 -0.53
CA LEU A 248 -11.46 3.22 -0.87
C LEU A 248 -12.18 3.02 -2.22
N LEU A 249 -13.49 3.22 -2.23
CA LEU A 249 -14.29 3.31 -3.44
C LEU A 249 -14.88 4.71 -3.56
N VAL A 250 -14.75 5.33 -4.73
CA VAL A 250 -15.46 6.53 -5.12
C VAL A 250 -16.50 6.15 -6.16
N LEU A 251 -17.78 6.28 -5.80
CA LEU A 251 -18.91 6.21 -6.73
C LEU A 251 -19.24 7.63 -7.19
N ASP A 252 -18.82 7.94 -8.41
CA ASP A 252 -18.94 9.28 -8.98
C ASP A 252 -20.26 9.46 -9.75
N ASP A 253 -20.81 10.67 -9.63
CA ASP A 253 -22.03 11.14 -10.30
C ASP A 253 -23.24 10.21 -10.11
N LEU A 254 -23.53 9.86 -8.87
CA LEU A 254 -24.75 9.15 -8.50
C LEU A 254 -25.97 9.97 -8.96
N GLY A 255 -26.72 9.45 -9.93
CA GLY A 255 -27.89 10.10 -10.48
C GLY A 255 -27.91 10.27 -12.00
N VAL A 256 -26.78 10.07 -12.68
CA VAL A 256 -26.69 10.24 -14.14
C VAL A 256 -27.01 8.97 -14.92
N GLU A 257 -27.05 7.83 -14.24
CA GLU A 257 -27.29 6.51 -14.80
C GLU A 257 -28.77 6.25 -15.13
N PRO A 258 -29.08 5.36 -16.09
CA PRO A 258 -30.45 4.94 -16.33
C PRO A 258 -31.00 4.14 -15.15
N ARG A 259 -32.27 4.35 -14.81
CA ARG A 259 -32.94 3.48 -13.82
C ARG A 259 -33.14 2.10 -14.41
N THR A 260 -32.67 1.07 -13.73
CA THR A 260 -32.90 -0.33 -14.11
C THR A 260 -33.52 -1.09 -12.94
N ALA A 261 -34.18 -2.23 -13.21
CA ALA A 261 -34.90 -2.99 -12.18
C ALA A 261 -34.02 -3.46 -11.00
N ASN A 262 -32.70 -3.52 -11.19
CA ASN A 262 -31.76 -4.04 -10.18
C ASN A 262 -30.79 -2.98 -9.64
N SER A 263 -30.82 -1.75 -10.16
CA SER A 263 -29.80 -0.74 -9.83
C SER A 263 -29.72 -0.41 -8.34
N GLU A 264 -30.87 -0.33 -7.66
CA GLU A 264 -30.93 -0.05 -6.22
C GLU A 264 -30.43 -1.23 -5.40
N ALA A 265 -30.80 -2.46 -5.77
CA ALA A 265 -30.40 -3.67 -5.07
C ALA A 265 -28.88 -3.92 -5.19
N ASP A 266 -28.32 -3.75 -6.39
CA ASP A 266 -26.88 -3.90 -6.65
C ASP A 266 -26.07 -2.87 -5.83
N LEU A 267 -26.54 -1.61 -5.80
CA LEU A 267 -25.94 -0.54 -5.00
C LEU A 267 -26.02 -0.79 -3.49
N LEU A 268 -27.19 -1.17 -2.99
CA LEU A 268 -27.40 -1.45 -1.57
C LEU A 268 -26.52 -2.62 -1.11
N SER A 269 -26.45 -3.69 -1.91
CA SER A 269 -25.60 -4.86 -1.64
C SER A 269 -24.11 -4.47 -1.56
N LEU A 270 -23.63 -3.66 -2.51
CA LEU A 270 -22.26 -3.14 -2.51
C LEU A 270 -21.97 -2.32 -1.24
N VAL A 271 -22.85 -1.36 -0.92
CA VAL A 271 -22.66 -0.49 0.26
C VAL A 271 -22.67 -1.31 1.55
N ASP A 272 -23.63 -2.23 1.70
CA ASP A 272 -23.72 -3.08 2.88
C ASP A 272 -22.47 -3.95 3.05
N ARG A 273 -21.98 -4.58 1.97
CA ARG A 273 -20.75 -5.39 2.00
C ARG A 273 -19.54 -4.56 2.44
N ARG A 274 -19.38 -3.34 1.92
CA ARG A 274 -18.27 -2.45 2.26
C ARG A 274 -18.35 -1.94 3.70
N LEU A 275 -19.55 -1.62 4.19
CA LEU A 275 -19.76 -1.20 5.58
C LEU A 275 -19.44 -2.34 6.56
N LEU A 276 -19.85 -3.57 6.25
CA LEU A 276 -19.56 -4.75 7.07
C LEU A 276 -18.05 -5.04 7.16
N THR A 277 -17.29 -4.80 6.08
CA THR A 277 -15.84 -5.02 6.03
C THR A 277 -15.02 -3.78 6.41
N GLY A 278 -15.67 -2.69 6.83
CA GLY A 278 -15.01 -1.45 7.21
C GLY A 278 -14.30 -0.70 6.06
N LYS A 279 -14.67 -0.99 4.81
CA LYS A 279 -14.09 -0.37 3.62
C LYS A 279 -14.75 0.98 3.32
N VAL A 280 -13.95 1.98 2.95
CA VAL A 280 -14.41 3.37 2.83
C VAL A 280 -15.10 3.62 1.51
N THR A 281 -16.22 4.32 1.53
CA THR A 281 -16.94 4.72 0.32
C THR A 281 -17.20 6.22 0.30
N ILE A 282 -16.85 6.88 -0.80
CA ILE A 282 -17.20 8.27 -1.09
C ILE A 282 -18.17 8.26 -2.27
N ILE A 283 -19.30 8.94 -2.12
CA ILE A 283 -20.30 9.07 -3.17
C ILE A 283 -20.38 10.54 -3.56
N THR A 284 -20.41 10.85 -4.86
CA THR A 284 -20.72 12.20 -5.35
C THR A 284 -22.09 12.22 -6.02
N THR A 285 -22.87 13.28 -5.84
CA THR A 285 -24.18 13.44 -6.48
C THR A 285 -24.53 14.90 -6.72
N ASN A 286 -25.30 15.16 -7.78
CA ASN A 286 -25.92 16.47 -8.01
C ASN A 286 -27.31 16.59 -7.36
N TYR A 287 -27.86 15.49 -6.84
CA TYR A 287 -29.12 15.51 -6.12
C TYR A 287 -28.98 16.13 -4.74
N ASP A 288 -30.04 16.78 -4.29
CA ASP A 288 -30.20 17.11 -2.89
C ASP A 288 -30.78 15.91 -2.12
N THR A 289 -30.90 16.09 -0.80
CA THR A 289 -31.31 15.01 0.09
C THR A 289 -32.68 14.44 -0.26
N GLU A 290 -33.65 15.28 -0.60
CA GLU A 290 -35.01 14.85 -0.94
C GLU A 290 -35.04 14.12 -2.27
N SER A 291 -34.41 14.69 -3.31
CA SER A 291 -34.33 14.07 -4.63
C SER A 291 -33.59 12.74 -4.60
N LEU A 292 -32.56 12.62 -3.75
CA LEU A 292 -31.81 11.37 -3.57
C LEU A 292 -32.70 10.28 -2.94
N ARG A 293 -33.50 10.65 -1.93
CA ARG A 293 -34.44 9.74 -1.26
C ARG A 293 -35.54 9.27 -2.20
N GLU A 294 -36.09 10.18 -3.00
CA GLU A 294 -37.12 9.85 -3.98
C GLU A 294 -36.56 8.92 -5.08
N ARG A 295 -35.29 9.13 -5.47
CA ARG A 295 -34.69 8.37 -6.57
C ARG A 295 -34.29 6.95 -6.21
N TYR A 296 -33.63 6.74 -5.07
CA TYR A 296 -33.04 5.46 -4.68
C TYR A 296 -33.80 4.74 -3.56
N GLY A 297 -35.01 5.18 -3.26
CA GLY A 297 -35.87 4.53 -2.27
C GLY A 297 -35.40 4.72 -0.83
N GLY A 298 -36.26 4.29 0.11
CA GLY A 298 -36.02 4.47 1.54
C GLY A 298 -34.82 3.68 2.06
N ARG A 299 -34.63 2.43 1.61
CA ARG A 299 -33.60 1.54 2.20
C ARG A 299 -32.18 2.00 1.94
N PHE A 300 -31.86 2.32 0.68
CA PHE A 300 -30.53 2.82 0.31
C PHE A 300 -30.27 4.20 0.93
N PHE A 301 -31.27 5.10 0.89
CA PHE A 301 -31.15 6.42 1.50
C PHE A 301 -30.93 6.32 3.02
N ASP A 302 -31.72 5.51 3.74
CA ASP A 302 -31.61 5.34 5.19
C ASP A 302 -30.23 4.76 5.58
N ARG A 303 -29.66 3.88 4.75
CA ARG A 303 -28.31 3.36 4.95
C ARG A 303 -27.26 4.46 4.83
N ILE A 304 -27.34 5.26 3.77
CA ILE A 304 -26.44 6.39 3.57
C ILE A 304 -26.60 7.40 4.71
N ASP A 305 -27.81 7.77 5.07
CA ASP A 305 -28.12 8.78 6.08
C ASP A 305 -27.52 8.43 7.45
N ARG A 306 -27.52 7.14 7.81
CA ARG A 306 -26.97 6.65 9.08
C ARG A 306 -25.46 6.43 9.07
N SER A 307 -24.90 5.99 7.95
CA SER A 307 -23.52 5.48 7.89
C SER A 307 -22.52 6.42 7.21
N PHE A 308 -23.00 7.47 6.52
CA PHE A 308 -22.16 8.40 5.77
C PHE A 308 -22.30 9.82 6.30
N LYS A 309 -21.18 10.54 6.40
CA LYS A 309 -21.22 11.98 6.65
C LYS A 309 -21.53 12.70 5.35
N ARG A 310 -22.61 13.47 5.34
CA ARG A 310 -23.04 14.25 4.17
C ARG A 310 -22.40 15.63 4.19
N ILE A 311 -21.80 16.02 3.07
CA ILE A 311 -21.13 17.30 2.88
C ILE A 311 -21.78 18.03 1.71
N CYS A 312 -22.25 19.25 1.97
CA CYS A 312 -22.87 20.11 0.98
C CYS A 312 -21.82 20.91 0.20
N PHE A 313 -21.91 20.89 -1.13
CA PHE A 313 -21.12 21.69 -2.06
C PHE A 313 -22.02 22.71 -2.75
N ARG A 314 -22.48 23.71 -1.99
CA ARG A 314 -23.27 24.86 -2.48
C ARG A 314 -22.57 26.16 -2.11
N GLU A 315 -22.86 27.23 -2.84
CA GLU A 315 -22.54 28.58 -2.36
C GLU A 315 -23.41 28.86 -1.13
N GLU A 316 -22.78 29.26 -0.03
CA GLU A 316 -23.54 29.92 1.04
C GLU A 316 -24.11 31.19 0.44
N LYS A 317 -25.45 31.28 0.34
CA LYS A 317 -26.07 32.58 0.17
C LYS A 317 -25.64 33.39 1.40
N LYS A 318 -24.80 34.41 1.19
CA LYS A 318 -24.59 35.46 2.18
C LYS A 318 -25.98 36.03 2.47
N SER A 319 -26.51 35.68 3.65
CA SER A 319 -27.72 36.29 4.18
C SER A 319 -27.43 37.71 4.64
#